data_AF-A0A9Q3F5C0-F1
#
_entry.id   AF-A0A9Q3F5C0-F1
#
_cell.length_a   1.000
_cell.length_b   1.000
_cell.length_c   1.000
_cell.angle_alpha   90.00
_cell.angle_beta   90.00
_cell.angle_gamma   90.00
#
_symmetry.space_group_name_H-M   'P 1'
#
loop_
_entity.id
_entity.type
_entity.pdbx_description
1 polymer ?
#
loop_
_entity_poly.entity_id
_entity_poly.type
_entity_poly.pdbx_seq_one_letter_code
_entity_poly.pdbx_strand_id
1 'polypeptide(L)'
;MAVEISESQELVSVTHAWSNPPNRPTQIQALITGVERYDPTQVQVLEDYLAQQYDRVFYDPLANLATLKLYQFNPDLVPLAAEHPTNPIEAIHDSVTVKILLLSIAHRPFDSDFSLGLSMCGDRMSSLVTPQGTLALIALLSKLSTTLQSRKFPTFWSLLSSPEFEPLIPLISTIVDFDNLIRRSISKSVASCFRSISIDRLASYLGFQNTPDVEKWVLENGWTLIDGKAKIPDNADNCPVTSIIRENTQLEDLKTIIAKSIVT
;
A
#
# COMPACT_ATOMS: atom_id res chain seq x y z
N MET A 1 7.73 -43.72 11.75
CA MET A 1 7.97 -43.82 10.29
C MET A 1 6.59 -43.73 9.64
N ALA A 2 6.12 -42.65 9.07
CA ALA A 2 6.69 -41.38 8.67
C ALA A 2 5.75 -40.24 9.15
N VAL A 3 6.32 -39.08 9.50
CA VAL A 3 5.57 -37.84 9.69
C VAL A 3 5.69 -37.11 8.36
N GLU A 4 4.56 -36.98 7.66
CA GLU A 4 4.46 -36.17 6.46
C GLU A 4 4.86 -34.73 6.79
N ILE A 5 5.87 -34.26 6.06
CA ILE A 5 6.44 -32.94 6.18
C ILE A 5 5.45 -31.98 5.54
N SER A 6 4.82 -31.17 6.39
CA SER A 6 3.94 -30.07 6.01
C SER A 6 4.59 -29.19 4.95
N GLU A 7 3.83 -28.90 3.92
CA GLU A 7 4.18 -28.12 2.74
C GLU A 7 4.93 -26.84 3.10
N SER A 8 6.09 -26.68 2.47
CA SER A 8 6.84 -25.44 2.37
C SER A 8 5.95 -24.34 1.78
N GLN A 9 5.62 -23.33 2.59
CA GLN A 9 5.06 -22.06 2.12
C GLN A 9 6.03 -21.47 1.07
N GLU A 10 5.67 -21.55 -0.21
CA GLU A 10 6.37 -20.81 -1.26
C GLU A 10 6.32 -19.32 -0.92
N LEU A 11 7.50 -18.70 -0.82
CA LEU A 11 7.66 -17.26 -0.72
C LEU A 11 7.12 -16.62 -2.00
N VAL A 12 5.83 -16.31 -2.03
CA VAL A 12 5.20 -15.60 -3.14
C VAL A 12 5.93 -14.27 -3.32
N SER A 13 6.54 -14.09 -4.49
CA SER A 13 7.25 -12.85 -4.83
C SER A 13 6.34 -11.63 -4.57
N VAL A 14 6.90 -10.56 -4.01
CA VAL A 14 6.18 -9.31 -3.73
C VAL A 14 5.44 -8.80 -4.97
N THR A 15 6.04 -8.99 -6.16
CA THR A 15 5.43 -8.63 -7.44
C THR A 15 4.24 -9.52 -7.83
N HIS A 16 4.26 -10.80 -7.46
CA HIS A 16 3.13 -11.71 -7.65
C HIS A 16 1.98 -11.37 -6.69
N ALA A 17 2.28 -11.08 -5.43
CA ALA A 17 1.26 -10.65 -4.46
C ALA A 17 0.64 -9.27 -4.81
N TRP A 18 1.39 -8.40 -5.51
CA TRP A 18 0.87 -7.14 -6.03
C TRP A 18 -0.05 -7.35 -7.24
N SER A 19 0.33 -8.22 -8.17
CA SER A 19 -0.42 -8.46 -9.40
C SER A 19 -1.60 -9.42 -9.22
N ASN A 20 -1.54 -10.34 -8.27
CA ASN A 20 -2.56 -11.36 -8.03
C ASN A 20 -2.82 -11.55 -6.52
N PRO A 21 -3.60 -10.67 -5.89
CA PRO A 21 -3.98 -10.81 -4.49
C PRO A 21 -4.91 -12.01 -4.31
N PRO A 22 -4.75 -12.77 -3.20
CA PRO A 22 -5.43 -14.06 -3.00
C PRO A 22 -6.95 -13.95 -2.92
N ASN A 23 -7.48 -12.78 -2.55
CA ASN A 23 -8.90 -12.57 -2.32
C ASN A 23 -9.65 -12.13 -3.59
N ARG A 24 -8.96 -12.01 -4.74
CA ARG A 24 -9.57 -11.51 -5.96
C ARG A 24 -10.55 -12.53 -6.56
N PRO A 25 -11.84 -12.20 -6.72
CA PRO A 25 -12.80 -13.07 -7.40
C PRO A 25 -12.44 -13.28 -8.86
N THR A 26 -12.78 -14.45 -9.41
CA THR A 26 -12.55 -14.78 -10.83
C THR A 26 -13.19 -13.76 -11.78
N GLN A 27 -14.36 -13.22 -11.42
CA GLN A 27 -15.03 -12.17 -12.18
C GLN A 27 -14.17 -10.90 -12.28
N ILE A 28 -13.61 -10.42 -11.16
CA ILE A 28 -12.73 -9.25 -11.15
C ILE A 28 -11.44 -9.53 -11.92
N GLN A 29 -10.86 -10.73 -11.78
CA GLN A 29 -9.67 -11.14 -12.52
C GLN A 29 -9.89 -11.11 -14.04
N ALA A 30 -11.02 -11.64 -14.51
CA ALA A 30 -11.38 -11.62 -15.93
C ALA A 30 -11.58 -10.18 -16.43
N LEU A 31 -12.29 -9.36 -15.65
CA LEU A 31 -12.57 -7.97 -15.97
C LEU A 31 -11.27 -7.16 -16.15
N ILE A 32 -10.36 -7.19 -15.18
CA ILE A 32 -9.12 -6.38 -15.22
C ILE A 32 -8.12 -6.84 -16.29
N THR A 33 -8.11 -8.13 -16.61
CA THR A 33 -7.17 -8.71 -17.59
C THR A 33 -7.73 -8.61 -19.02
N GLY A 34 -9.05 -8.64 -19.15
CA GLY A 34 -9.78 -8.59 -20.42
C GLY A 34 -9.94 -7.19 -20.99
N VAL A 35 -10.67 -7.13 -22.11
CA VAL A 35 -11.06 -5.89 -22.79
C VAL A 35 -12.17 -5.14 -22.05
N GLU A 36 -12.95 -5.85 -21.23
CA GLU A 36 -14.07 -5.32 -20.43
C GLU A 36 -13.63 -4.28 -19.39
N ARG A 37 -12.33 -4.19 -19.08
CA ARG A 37 -11.79 -3.14 -18.18
C ARG A 37 -12.02 -1.71 -18.66
N TYR A 38 -12.39 -1.52 -19.93
CA TYR A 38 -12.72 -0.22 -20.50
C TYR A 38 -14.22 -0.01 -20.66
N ASP A 39 -15.03 -1.02 -20.33
CA ASP A 39 -16.47 -0.96 -20.46
C ASP A 39 -17.08 -0.13 -19.31
N PRO A 40 -17.71 1.01 -19.60
CA PRO A 40 -18.32 1.86 -18.59
C PRO A 40 -19.44 1.15 -17.80
N THR A 41 -20.06 0.11 -18.35
CA THR A 41 -21.12 -0.65 -17.67
C THR A 41 -20.61 -1.46 -16.47
N GLN A 42 -19.31 -1.76 -16.45
CA GLN A 42 -18.67 -2.57 -15.41
C GLN A 42 -18.21 -1.74 -14.19
N VAL A 43 -18.40 -0.41 -14.20
CA VAL A 43 -17.97 0.47 -13.10
C VAL A 43 -18.57 0.04 -11.75
N GLN A 44 -19.85 -0.36 -11.72
CA GLN A 44 -20.53 -0.71 -10.48
C GLN A 44 -19.88 -1.92 -9.79
N VAL A 45 -19.49 -2.92 -10.59
CA VAL A 45 -18.82 -4.12 -10.08
C VAL A 45 -17.49 -3.76 -9.41
N LEU A 46 -16.76 -2.78 -9.96
CA LEU A 46 -15.51 -2.29 -9.41
C LEU A 46 -15.73 -1.42 -8.16
N GLU A 47 -16.77 -0.60 -8.13
CA GLU A 47 -17.14 0.21 -6.96
C GLU A 47 -17.60 -0.66 -5.78
N ASP A 48 -18.42 -1.69 -6.05
CA ASP A 48 -18.86 -2.65 -5.04
C ASP A 48 -17.68 -3.47 -4.49
N TYR A 49 -16.73 -3.81 -5.36
CA TYR A 49 -15.50 -4.47 -4.95
C TYR A 49 -14.58 -3.54 -4.14
N LEU A 50 -14.54 -2.24 -4.45
CA LEU A 50 -13.86 -1.24 -3.62
C LEU A 50 -14.52 -1.11 -2.24
N ALA A 51 -15.85 -1.08 -2.15
CA ALA A 51 -16.56 -1.07 -0.87
C ALA A 51 -16.22 -2.31 -0.03
N GLN A 52 -16.13 -3.48 -0.65
CA GLN A 52 -15.70 -4.70 0.05
C GLN A 52 -14.26 -4.61 0.61
N GLN A 53 -13.34 -3.90 -0.06
CA GLN A 53 -11.98 -3.69 0.44
C GLN A 53 -11.97 -2.91 1.76
N TYR A 54 -12.87 -1.93 1.92
CA TYR A 54 -13.04 -1.17 3.17
C TYR A 54 -13.54 -2.05 4.32
N ASP A 55 -14.51 -2.91 4.04
CA ASP A 55 -15.19 -3.72 5.07
C ASP A 55 -14.38 -4.96 5.48
N ARG A 56 -13.67 -5.59 4.54
CA ARG A 56 -13.05 -6.92 4.73
C ARG A 56 -11.53 -6.88 4.90
N VAL A 57 -10.94 -5.70 5.06
CA VAL A 57 -9.51 -5.52 5.37
C VAL A 57 -8.61 -6.23 4.34
N PHE A 58 -8.89 -6.04 3.05
CA PHE A 58 -8.03 -6.53 1.96
C PHE A 58 -7.81 -5.42 0.93
N TYR A 59 -6.75 -5.56 0.13
CA TYR A 59 -6.33 -4.52 -0.80
C TYR A 59 -5.94 -5.12 -2.15
N ASP A 60 -6.51 -4.54 -3.21
CA ASP A 60 -6.24 -4.93 -4.59
C ASP A 60 -5.81 -3.72 -5.42
N PRO A 61 -4.49 -3.49 -5.57
CA PRO A 61 -3.99 -2.30 -6.27
C PRO A 61 -4.40 -2.28 -7.75
N LEU A 62 -4.43 -3.43 -8.42
CA LEU A 62 -4.75 -3.47 -9.85
C LEU A 62 -6.22 -3.17 -10.11
N ALA A 63 -7.14 -3.70 -9.29
CA ALA A 63 -8.56 -3.37 -9.41
C ALA A 63 -8.77 -1.86 -9.16
N ASN A 64 -8.13 -1.31 -8.13
CA ASN A 64 -8.21 0.11 -7.82
C ASN A 64 -7.66 1.00 -8.95
N LEU A 65 -6.53 0.63 -9.55
CA LEU A 65 -5.98 1.34 -10.71
C LEU A 65 -6.86 1.18 -11.96
N ALA A 66 -7.52 0.03 -12.13
CA ALA A 66 -8.48 -0.17 -13.21
C ALA A 66 -9.70 0.76 -13.05
N THR A 67 -10.21 0.92 -11.83
CA THR A 67 -11.28 1.87 -11.52
C THR A 67 -10.86 3.30 -11.85
N LEU A 68 -9.67 3.74 -11.41
CA LEU A 68 -9.14 5.08 -11.74
C LEU A 68 -8.96 5.27 -13.25
N LYS A 69 -8.48 4.25 -13.97
CA LYS A 69 -8.36 4.28 -15.43
C LYS A 69 -9.72 4.42 -16.12
N LEU A 70 -10.74 3.72 -15.63
CA LEU A 70 -12.08 3.79 -16.21
C LEU A 70 -12.65 5.20 -16.10
N TYR A 71 -12.48 5.86 -14.95
CA TYR A 71 -12.85 7.27 -14.79
C TYR A 71 -11.97 8.22 -15.60
N GLN A 72 -10.69 7.92 -15.78
CA GLN A 72 -9.81 8.72 -16.63
C GLN A 72 -10.28 8.71 -18.09
N PHE A 73 -10.72 7.56 -18.62
CA PHE A 73 -11.21 7.44 -20.00
C PHE A 73 -12.64 7.93 -20.20
N ASN A 74 -13.47 7.91 -19.15
CA ASN A 74 -14.87 8.25 -19.24
C ASN A 74 -15.21 9.40 -18.27
N PRO A 75 -14.97 10.67 -18.66
CA PRO A 75 -15.25 11.83 -17.81
C PRO A 75 -16.73 11.99 -17.47
N ASP A 76 -17.61 11.66 -18.41
CA ASP A 76 -19.07 11.80 -18.28
C ASP A 76 -19.73 10.62 -17.55
N LEU A 77 -18.94 9.63 -17.13
CA LEU A 77 -19.45 8.43 -16.48
C LEU A 77 -20.13 8.82 -15.16
N VAL A 78 -21.37 8.43 -14.94
CA VAL A 78 -22.05 8.69 -13.66
C VAL A 78 -22.04 7.41 -12.85
N PRO A 79 -21.36 7.35 -11.69
CA PRO A 79 -21.56 6.27 -10.74
C PRO A 79 -23.05 6.18 -10.37
N LEU A 80 -23.66 5.00 -10.52
CA LEU A 80 -25.08 4.80 -10.24
C LEU A 80 -25.40 4.69 -8.74
N ALA A 81 -24.39 4.65 -7.86
CA ALA A 81 -24.53 4.87 -6.41
C ALA A 81 -24.99 6.32 -6.05
N ALA A 82 -25.52 7.06 -7.02
CA ALA A 82 -26.38 8.21 -6.85
C ALA A 82 -27.73 7.80 -6.20
N GLU A 83 -27.71 7.28 -4.97
CA GLU A 83 -28.92 7.26 -4.13
C GLU A 83 -29.38 8.69 -3.77
N HIS A 84 -28.52 9.70 -4.02
CA HIS A 84 -28.84 11.11 -3.88
C HIS A 84 -28.60 11.88 -5.20
N PRO A 85 -29.65 12.22 -5.97
CA PRO A 85 -29.56 13.03 -7.19
C PRO A 85 -29.09 14.48 -6.96
N THR A 86 -28.70 14.83 -5.74
CA THR A 86 -28.23 16.17 -5.34
C THR A 86 -26.72 16.35 -5.41
N ASN A 87 -25.94 15.28 -5.56
CA ASN A 87 -24.48 15.37 -5.65
C ASN A 87 -24.02 15.42 -7.12
N PRO A 88 -23.21 16.41 -7.53
CA PRO A 88 -22.71 16.49 -8.89
C PRO A 88 -21.81 15.29 -9.21
N ILE A 89 -21.84 14.83 -10.47
CA ILE A 89 -21.12 13.65 -10.97
C ILE A 89 -19.62 13.71 -10.63
N GLU A 90 -19.02 14.88 -10.77
CA GLU A 90 -17.62 15.17 -10.42
C GLU A 90 -17.31 14.87 -8.95
N ALA A 91 -18.22 15.19 -8.03
CA ALA A 91 -18.03 14.93 -6.59
C ALA A 91 -18.02 13.42 -6.26
N ILE A 92 -18.61 12.57 -7.11
CA ILE A 92 -18.66 11.12 -6.88
C ILE A 92 -17.35 10.47 -7.33
N HIS A 93 -16.84 10.84 -8.52
CA HIS A 93 -15.50 10.41 -9.00
C HIS A 93 -14.40 10.76 -8.02
N ASP A 94 -14.48 11.99 -7.53
CA ASP A 94 -13.60 12.55 -6.52
C ASP A 94 -13.65 11.75 -5.22
N SER A 95 -14.86 11.38 -4.78
CA SER A 95 -15.05 10.53 -3.60
C SER A 95 -14.37 9.18 -3.77
N VAL A 96 -14.52 8.52 -4.92
CA VAL A 96 -13.89 7.21 -5.19
C VAL A 96 -12.38 7.33 -5.30
N THR A 97 -11.88 8.41 -5.90
CA THR A 97 -10.44 8.69 -6.01
C THR A 97 -9.81 8.88 -4.63
N VAL A 98 -10.41 9.72 -3.78
CA VAL A 98 -9.96 9.94 -2.40
C VAL A 98 -9.99 8.62 -1.61
N LYS A 99 -11.02 7.78 -1.80
CA LYS A 99 -11.10 6.47 -1.17
C LYS A 99 -9.95 5.55 -1.58
N ILE A 100 -9.69 5.42 -2.88
CA ILE A 100 -8.59 4.58 -3.40
C ILE A 100 -7.23 5.07 -2.87
N LEU A 101 -6.99 6.38 -2.87
CA LEU A 101 -5.77 6.98 -2.33
C LEU A 101 -5.62 6.69 -0.83
N LEU A 102 -6.70 6.80 -0.06
CA LEU A 102 -6.68 6.49 1.38
C LEU A 102 -6.40 5.01 1.64
N LEU A 103 -7.01 4.07 0.90
CA LEU A 103 -6.71 2.64 1.02
C LEU A 103 -5.24 2.32 0.73
N SER A 104 -4.65 3.00 -0.26
CA SER A 104 -3.22 2.82 -0.56
C SER A 104 -2.34 3.20 0.63
N ILE A 105 -2.67 4.28 1.34
CA ILE A 105 -1.97 4.70 2.55
C ILE A 105 -2.21 3.70 3.69
N ALA A 106 -3.44 3.20 3.86
CA ALA A 106 -3.77 2.28 4.94
C ALA A 106 -3.01 0.95 4.81
N HIS A 107 -3.04 0.33 3.62
CA HIS A 107 -2.50 -1.00 3.42
C HIS A 107 -1.02 -1.02 3.04
N ARG A 108 -0.56 -0.03 2.28
CA ARG A 108 0.78 -0.01 1.65
C ARG A 108 1.40 1.39 1.65
N PRO A 109 1.60 2.01 2.83
CA PRO A 109 2.07 3.39 2.95
C PRO A 109 3.48 3.67 2.41
N PHE A 110 4.27 2.62 2.17
CA PHE A 110 5.67 2.73 1.74
C PHE A 110 5.91 2.27 0.31
N ASP A 111 4.88 1.74 -0.35
CA ASP A 111 4.94 1.34 -1.75
C ASP A 111 4.55 2.52 -2.65
N SER A 112 4.76 2.36 -3.96
CA SER A 112 4.47 3.39 -4.96
C SER A 112 2.97 3.55 -5.30
N ASP A 113 2.10 2.75 -4.68
CA ASP A 113 0.68 2.64 -5.05
C ASP A 113 -0.05 3.99 -4.93
N PHE A 114 0.23 4.77 -3.87
CA PHE A 114 -0.32 6.12 -3.70
C PHE A 114 0.11 7.06 -4.85
N SER A 115 1.41 7.12 -5.14
CA SER A 115 1.96 7.99 -6.18
C SER A 115 1.45 7.60 -7.57
N LEU A 116 1.28 6.29 -7.81
CA LEU A 116 0.72 5.77 -9.05
C LEU A 116 -0.75 6.16 -9.18
N GLY A 117 -1.57 5.94 -8.14
CA GLY A 117 -2.96 6.38 -8.13
C GLY A 117 -3.12 7.88 -8.35
N LEU A 118 -2.26 8.70 -7.73
CA LEU A 118 -2.24 10.14 -7.93
C LEU A 118 -1.90 10.52 -9.38
N SER A 119 -0.93 9.84 -10.00
CA SER A 119 -0.56 10.09 -11.41
C SER A 119 -1.69 9.75 -12.40
N MET A 120 -2.57 8.81 -12.06
CA MET A 120 -3.73 8.45 -12.87
C MET A 120 -4.84 9.51 -12.85
N CYS A 121 -4.84 10.39 -11.85
CA CYS A 121 -5.83 11.46 -11.74
C CYS A 121 -5.64 12.55 -12.82
N GLY A 122 -4.43 12.69 -13.38
CA GLY A 122 -4.14 13.56 -14.53
C GLY A 122 -4.65 15.00 -14.36
N ASP A 123 -5.35 15.51 -15.39
CA ASP A 123 -5.90 16.87 -15.42
C ASP A 123 -7.02 17.12 -14.39
N ARG A 124 -7.56 16.06 -13.75
CA ARG A 124 -8.50 16.16 -12.61
C ARG A 124 -7.80 16.58 -11.31
N MET A 125 -6.51 16.83 -11.32
CA MET A 125 -5.83 17.56 -10.24
C MET A 125 -5.89 19.08 -10.42
N SER A 126 -6.53 19.56 -11.50
CA SER A 126 -6.70 20.99 -11.78
C SER A 126 -7.87 21.59 -11.00
N SER A 127 -7.67 22.80 -10.46
CA SER A 127 -8.71 23.60 -9.82
C SER A 127 -9.82 24.06 -10.76
N LEU A 128 -9.66 23.84 -12.06
CA LEU A 128 -10.66 24.13 -13.09
C LEU A 128 -11.71 23.03 -13.23
N VAL A 129 -11.36 21.80 -12.88
CA VAL A 129 -12.19 20.60 -13.10
C VAL A 129 -12.68 20.03 -11.77
N THR A 130 -11.89 20.19 -10.71
CA THR A 130 -12.13 19.48 -9.45
C THR A 130 -12.52 20.46 -8.34
N PRO A 131 -13.61 20.20 -7.61
CA PRO A 131 -13.99 20.93 -6.41
C PRO A 131 -12.80 21.17 -5.47
N GLN A 132 -12.69 22.39 -4.94
CA GLN A 132 -11.60 22.79 -4.03
C GLN A 132 -11.57 21.93 -2.77
N GLY A 133 -12.72 21.43 -2.31
CA GLY A 133 -12.82 20.49 -1.20
C GLY A 133 -12.07 19.18 -1.46
N THR A 134 -12.26 18.57 -2.63
CA THR A 134 -11.55 17.33 -3.00
C THR A 134 -10.05 17.57 -3.13
N LEU A 135 -9.64 18.67 -3.78
CA LEU A 135 -8.23 19.01 -3.93
C LEU A 135 -7.55 19.21 -2.56
N ALA A 136 -8.24 19.83 -1.60
CA ALA A 136 -7.76 19.94 -0.23
C ALA A 136 -7.58 18.57 0.43
N LEU A 137 -8.54 17.64 0.27
CA LEU A 137 -8.42 16.27 0.78
C LEU A 137 -7.23 15.54 0.16
N ILE A 138 -7.04 15.62 -1.16
CA ILE A 138 -5.90 14.98 -1.83
C ILE A 138 -4.56 15.60 -1.36
N ALA A 139 -4.50 16.90 -1.14
CA ALA A 139 -3.33 17.56 -0.58
C ALA A 139 -3.01 17.06 0.85
N LEU A 140 -4.03 16.89 1.69
CA LEU A 140 -3.89 16.31 3.04
C LEU A 140 -3.41 14.86 2.98
N LEU A 141 -3.99 14.02 2.12
CA LEU A 141 -3.53 12.65 1.91
C LEU A 141 -2.08 12.60 1.41
N SER A 142 -1.70 13.51 0.52
CA SER A 142 -0.32 13.63 0.01
C SER A 142 0.66 13.99 1.13
N LYS A 143 0.25 14.87 2.06
CA LYS A 143 1.03 15.23 3.25
C LYS A 143 1.21 14.04 4.20
N LEU A 144 0.16 13.24 4.43
CA LEU A 144 0.25 12.00 5.22
C LEU A 144 1.20 10.99 4.58
N SER A 145 1.00 10.71 3.29
CA SER A 145 1.81 9.77 2.51
C SER A 145 3.29 10.16 2.56
N THR A 146 3.61 11.43 2.32
CA THR A 146 4.98 11.96 2.38
C THR A 146 5.61 11.81 3.77
N THR A 147 4.82 12.05 4.82
CA THR A 147 5.28 11.94 6.22
C THR A 147 5.61 10.49 6.57
N LEU A 148 4.77 9.54 6.15
CA LEU A 148 5.01 8.10 6.33
C LEU A 148 6.23 7.63 5.52
N GLN A 149 6.32 7.99 4.24
CA GLN A 149 7.49 7.66 3.40
C GLN A 149 8.79 8.22 3.97
N SER A 150 8.75 9.40 4.59
CA SER A 150 9.88 10.02 5.30
C SER A 150 10.23 9.36 6.64
N ARG A 151 9.53 8.29 7.05
CA ARG A 151 9.69 7.57 8.33
C ARG A 151 9.49 8.45 9.57
N LYS A 152 8.76 9.57 9.45
CA LYS A 152 8.45 10.49 10.56
C LYS A 152 7.17 10.05 11.27
N PHE A 153 7.18 8.84 11.82
CA PHE A 153 5.98 8.22 12.41
C PHE A 153 5.35 9.03 13.56
N PRO A 154 6.10 9.59 14.52
CA PRO A 154 5.48 10.39 15.59
C PRO A 154 4.76 11.62 15.05
N THR A 155 5.34 12.26 14.02
CA THR A 155 4.72 13.39 13.33
C THR A 155 3.44 12.96 12.61
N PHE A 156 3.43 11.80 11.97
CA PHE A 156 2.23 11.26 11.33
C PHE A 156 1.06 11.12 12.32
N TRP A 157 1.27 10.49 13.49
CA TRP A 157 0.21 10.34 14.49
C TRP A 157 -0.27 11.69 15.03
N SER A 158 0.63 12.66 15.24
CA SER A 158 0.25 14.01 15.65
C SER A 158 -0.55 14.77 14.58
N LEU A 159 -0.25 14.56 13.30
CA LEU A 159 -0.99 15.17 12.19
C LEU A 159 -2.40 14.60 12.10
N LEU A 160 -2.54 13.28 12.26
CA LEU A 160 -3.85 12.62 12.24
C LEU A 160 -4.80 13.16 13.32
N SER A 161 -4.28 13.49 14.50
CA SER A 161 -5.03 14.09 15.61
C SER A 161 -5.22 15.61 15.51
N SER A 162 -4.66 16.26 14.48
CA SER A 162 -4.71 17.72 14.34
C SER A 162 -6.01 18.17 13.67
N PRO A 163 -6.52 19.38 13.97
CA PRO A 163 -7.79 19.87 13.41
C PRO A 163 -7.75 20.06 11.89
N GLU A 164 -6.56 20.13 11.28
CA GLU A 164 -6.38 20.18 9.83
C GLU A 164 -6.91 18.91 9.14
N PHE A 165 -6.91 17.77 9.85
CA PHE A 165 -7.29 16.46 9.32
C PHE A 165 -8.73 16.04 9.66
N GLU A 166 -9.48 16.88 10.37
CA GLU A 166 -10.90 16.67 10.70
C GLU A 166 -11.74 16.20 9.49
N PRO A 167 -11.59 16.77 8.27
CA PRO A 167 -12.37 16.36 7.11
C PRO A 167 -12.11 14.91 6.65
N LEU A 168 -10.97 14.32 7.00
CA LEU A 168 -10.60 12.95 6.64
C LEU A 168 -11.10 11.91 7.65
N ILE A 169 -11.46 12.33 8.87
CA ILE A 169 -11.87 11.41 9.95
C ILE A 169 -13.05 10.51 9.55
N PRO A 170 -14.14 11.02 8.92
CA PRO A 170 -15.25 10.16 8.51
C PRO A 170 -14.87 9.10 7.46
N LEU A 171 -13.89 9.42 6.60
CA LEU A 171 -13.39 8.50 5.58
C LEU A 171 -12.48 7.44 6.19
N ILE A 172 -11.63 7.85 7.16
CA ILE A 172 -10.78 6.94 7.91
C ILE A 172 -11.61 5.97 8.75
N SER A 173 -12.68 6.45 9.41
CA SER A 173 -13.55 5.60 10.22
C SER A 173 -14.34 4.58 9.41
N THR A 174 -14.42 4.75 8.08
CA THR A 174 -15.01 3.76 7.17
C THR A 174 -14.07 2.57 6.95
N ILE A 175 -12.75 2.73 7.12
CA ILE A 175 -11.78 1.65 6.96
C ILE A 175 -11.73 0.84 8.25
N VAL A 176 -12.05 -0.44 8.16
CA VAL A 176 -11.90 -1.37 9.28
C VAL A 176 -10.42 -1.51 9.63
N ASP A 177 -10.09 -1.32 10.91
CA ASP A 177 -8.76 -1.55 11.48
C ASP A 177 -7.64 -0.65 10.92
N PHE A 178 -7.97 0.58 10.47
CA PHE A 178 -7.02 1.53 9.85
C PHE A 178 -5.71 1.72 10.63
N ASP A 179 -5.78 2.03 11.91
CA ASP A 179 -4.59 2.30 12.73
C ASP A 179 -3.66 1.09 12.78
N ASN A 180 -4.22 -0.11 12.92
CA ASN A 180 -3.44 -1.34 13.00
C ASN A 180 -2.87 -1.74 11.64
N LEU A 181 -3.53 -1.44 10.53
CA LEU A 181 -2.95 -1.62 9.19
C LEU A 181 -1.66 -0.80 9.01
N ILE A 182 -1.69 0.47 9.43
CA ILE A 182 -0.52 1.35 9.39
C ILE A 182 0.54 0.86 10.37
N ARG A 183 0.16 0.51 11.61
CA ARG A 183 1.10 -0.04 12.60
C ARG A 183 1.77 -1.32 12.11
N ARG A 184 1.07 -2.23 11.43
CA ARG A 184 1.66 -3.44 10.83
C ARG A 184 2.70 -3.09 9.78
N SER A 185 2.39 -2.10 8.94
CA SER A 185 3.33 -1.61 7.93
C SER A 185 4.58 -1.00 8.59
N ILE A 186 4.40 -0.14 9.59
CA ILE A 186 5.50 0.45 10.38
C ILE A 186 6.33 -0.66 11.03
N SER A 187 5.70 -1.66 11.66
CA SER A 187 6.38 -2.81 12.26
C SER A 187 7.22 -3.60 11.26
N LYS A 188 6.73 -3.83 10.03
CA LYS A 188 7.54 -4.46 8.98
C LYS A 188 8.78 -3.61 8.63
N SER A 189 8.62 -2.29 8.50
CA SER A 189 9.74 -1.39 8.25
C SER A 189 10.73 -1.31 9.42
N VAL A 190 10.27 -1.51 10.66
CA VAL A 190 11.15 -1.60 11.83
C VAL A 190 11.87 -2.95 11.82
N ALA A 191 11.18 -4.03 11.48
CA ALA A 191 11.77 -5.37 11.42
C ALA A 191 12.92 -5.46 10.42
N SER A 192 12.84 -4.75 9.28
CA SER A 192 13.89 -4.74 8.26
C SER A 192 15.13 -3.95 8.68
N CYS A 193 15.00 -3.02 9.64
CA CYS A 193 16.06 -2.06 9.97
C CYS A 193 16.70 -2.27 11.35
N PHE A 194 16.08 -3.06 12.24
CA PHE A 194 16.49 -3.17 13.64
C PHE A 194 16.55 -4.61 14.12
N ARG A 195 17.64 -5.00 14.79
CA ARG A 195 17.75 -6.27 15.54
C ARG A 195 17.14 -6.17 16.94
N SER A 196 17.24 -4.98 17.52
CA SER A 196 16.68 -4.66 18.83
C SER A 196 16.31 -3.19 18.88
N ILE A 197 15.17 -2.88 19.49
CA ILE A 197 14.64 -1.51 19.66
C ILE A 197 14.10 -1.34 21.08
N SER A 198 14.30 -0.16 21.69
CA SER A 198 13.70 0.14 22.99
C SER A 198 12.19 0.25 22.88
N ILE A 199 11.47 -0.17 23.93
CA ILE A 199 10.01 -0.10 23.97
C ILE A 199 9.53 1.34 23.82
N ASP A 200 10.20 2.32 24.46
CA ASP A 200 9.82 3.74 24.36
C ASP A 200 9.87 4.27 22.92
N ARG A 201 10.89 3.87 22.16
CA ARG A 201 11.04 4.29 20.76
C ARG A 201 10.01 3.60 19.88
N LEU A 202 9.75 2.31 20.13
CA LEU A 202 8.72 1.56 19.42
C LEU A 202 7.32 2.12 19.69
N ALA A 203 7.03 2.48 20.95
CA ALA A 203 5.79 3.12 21.36
C ALA A 203 5.57 4.43 20.58
N SER A 204 6.61 5.27 20.51
CA SER A 204 6.59 6.52 19.74
C SER A 204 6.34 6.30 18.24
N TYR A 205 6.88 5.22 17.67
CA TYR A 205 6.67 4.90 16.25
C TYR A 205 5.27 4.39 15.95
N LEU A 206 4.70 3.58 16.84
CA LEU A 206 3.37 2.99 16.68
C LEU A 206 2.23 3.91 17.17
N GLY A 207 2.57 5.02 17.82
CA GLY A 207 1.60 5.98 18.36
C GLY A 207 0.88 5.47 19.62
N PHE A 208 1.45 4.50 20.34
CA PHE A 208 0.88 4.00 21.59
C PHE A 208 1.25 4.93 22.75
N GLN A 209 0.27 5.25 23.60
CA GLN A 209 0.48 6.02 24.82
C GLN A 209 0.83 5.12 26.02
N ASN A 210 0.38 3.87 26.00
CA ASN A 210 0.57 2.93 27.09
C ASN A 210 1.61 1.86 26.72
N THR A 211 2.53 1.58 27.64
CA THR A 211 3.49 0.49 27.54
C THR A 211 2.87 -0.91 27.36
N PRO A 212 1.80 -1.33 28.07
CA PRO A 212 1.24 -2.68 27.93
C PRO A 212 0.69 -2.98 26.52
N ASP A 213 0.16 -1.97 25.82
CA ASP A 213 -0.36 -2.15 24.46
C ASP A 213 0.78 -2.45 23.47
N VAL A 214 1.95 -1.84 23.69
CA VAL A 214 3.16 -2.09 22.90
C VAL A 214 3.68 -3.50 23.15
N GLU A 215 3.69 -3.96 24.40
CA GLU A 215 4.14 -5.32 24.74
C GLU A 215 3.25 -6.38 24.09
N LYS A 216 1.93 -6.19 24.13
CA LYS A 216 0.98 -7.05 23.42
C LYS A 216 1.25 -7.06 21.92
N TRP A 217 1.48 -5.89 21.32
CA TRP A 217 1.80 -5.78 19.89
C TRP A 217 3.11 -6.50 19.52
N VAL A 218 4.15 -6.39 20.37
CA VAL A 218 5.43 -7.10 20.18
C VAL A 218 5.20 -8.62 20.13
N LEU A 219 4.40 -9.15 21.05
CA LEU A 219 4.07 -10.58 21.10
C LEU A 219 3.26 -11.03 19.88
N GLU A 220 2.27 -10.25 19.44
CA GLU A 220 1.47 -10.53 18.24
C GLU A 220 2.31 -10.56 16.95
N ASN A 221 3.38 -9.76 16.89
CA ASN A 221 4.33 -9.75 15.78
C ASN A 221 5.41 -10.84 15.86
N GLY A 222 5.37 -11.71 16.88
CA GLY A 222 6.36 -12.77 17.08
C GLY A 222 7.73 -12.25 17.52
N TRP A 223 7.81 -11.05 18.08
CA TRP A 223 9.03 -10.48 18.63
C TRP A 223 9.16 -10.85 20.11
N THR A 224 10.39 -10.82 20.64
CA THR A 224 10.67 -11.19 22.04
C THR A 224 11.03 -9.97 22.87
N LEU A 225 10.58 -9.91 24.11
CA LEU A 225 10.88 -8.80 25.02
C LEU A 225 12.03 -9.20 25.95
N ILE A 226 13.16 -8.48 25.88
CA ILE A 226 14.36 -8.74 26.69
C ILE A 226 14.83 -7.41 27.27
N ASP A 227 14.90 -7.32 28.60
CA ASP A 227 15.42 -6.15 29.34
C ASP A 227 14.82 -4.80 28.90
N GLY A 228 13.50 -4.76 28.66
CA GLY A 228 12.82 -3.54 28.21
C GLY A 228 13.08 -3.16 26.75
N LYS A 229 13.60 -4.10 25.94
CA LYS A 229 13.81 -3.95 24.50
C LYS A 229 13.09 -5.05 23.73
N ALA A 230 12.48 -4.69 22.62
CA ALA A 230 11.96 -5.67 21.67
C ALA A 230 13.12 -6.19 20.80
N LYS A 231 13.37 -7.49 20.87
CA LYS A 231 14.31 -8.22 20.01
C LYS A 231 13.53 -8.79 18.82
N ILE A 232 13.99 -8.42 17.64
CA ILE A 232 13.38 -8.73 16.36
C ILE A 232 14.11 -9.97 15.79
N PRO A 233 13.38 -10.95 15.24
CA PRO A 233 14.00 -12.10 14.56
C PRO A 233 14.92 -11.66 13.41
N ASP A 234 16.01 -12.38 13.22
CA ASP A 234 16.89 -12.13 12.08
C ASP A 234 16.13 -12.42 10.77
N ASN A 235 16.19 -11.46 9.84
CA ASN A 235 15.64 -11.58 8.50
C ASN A 235 16.73 -11.20 7.48
N ALA A 236 16.43 -11.36 6.18
CA ALA A 236 17.39 -11.08 5.11
C ALA A 236 17.89 -9.63 5.10
N ASP A 237 17.08 -8.67 5.56
CA ASP A 237 17.39 -7.23 5.53
C ASP A 237 18.12 -6.77 6.81
N ASN A 238 17.82 -7.40 7.94
CA ASN A 238 18.30 -7.06 9.27
C ASN A 238 19.59 -7.82 9.65
N CYS A 239 20.00 -8.77 8.82
CA CYS A 239 21.26 -9.47 8.96
C CYS A 239 22.27 -8.93 7.94
N PRO A 240 23.41 -8.34 8.38
CA PRO A 240 24.44 -7.90 7.47
C PRO A 240 25.10 -9.14 6.86
N VAL A 241 24.70 -9.49 5.63
CA VAL A 241 25.36 -10.51 4.84
C VAL A 241 26.51 -9.85 4.10
N THR A 242 27.75 -10.29 4.37
CA THR A 242 28.90 -9.88 3.58
C THR A 242 28.87 -10.59 2.24
N SER A 243 28.36 -9.92 1.21
CA SER A 243 28.48 -10.43 -0.16
C SER A 243 29.91 -10.24 -0.63
N ILE A 244 30.70 -11.32 -0.64
CA ILE A 244 32.00 -11.33 -1.31
C ILE A 244 31.71 -11.38 -2.81
N ILE A 245 31.63 -10.20 -3.44
CA ILE A 245 31.48 -10.09 -4.89
C ILE A 245 32.85 -10.44 -5.48
N ARG A 246 33.01 -11.71 -5.88
CA ARG A 246 34.08 -12.12 -6.79
C ARG A 246 33.47 -12.16 -8.17
N GLU A 247 33.93 -11.27 -9.05
CA GLU A 247 33.69 -11.42 -10.47
C GLU A 247 34.38 -12.72 -10.92
N ASN A 248 33.57 -13.76 -11.18
CA ASN A 248 34.06 -14.99 -11.76
C ASN A 248 34.09 -14.86 -13.27
N THR A 249 34.90 -13.93 -13.77
CA THR A 249 35.12 -13.77 -15.21
C THR A 249 35.99 -14.93 -15.67
N GLN A 250 35.39 -15.91 -16.34
CA GLN A 250 36.12 -17.02 -16.91
C GLN A 250 36.68 -16.62 -18.27
N LEU A 251 37.77 -17.27 -18.69
CA LEU A 251 38.35 -17.02 -20.02
C LEU A 251 37.33 -17.26 -21.16
N GLU A 252 36.39 -18.18 -20.93
CA GLU A 252 35.26 -18.48 -21.82
C GLU A 252 34.37 -17.25 -22.09
N ASP A 253 34.11 -16.44 -21.07
CA ASP A 253 33.28 -15.23 -21.17
C ASP A 253 33.97 -14.16 -22.05
N LEU A 254 35.31 -14.17 -22.09
CA LEU A 254 36.13 -13.25 -22.88
C LEU A 254 36.36 -13.73 -24.32
N LYS A 255 36.06 -14.99 -24.66
CA LYS A 255 36.31 -15.55 -26.00
C LYS A 255 35.63 -14.77 -27.11
N THR A 256 34.40 -14.32 -26.88
CA THR A 256 33.63 -13.54 -27.86
C THR A 256 34.27 -12.18 -28.17
N ILE A 257 34.90 -11.56 -27.16
CA ILE A 257 35.59 -10.28 -27.30
C ILE A 257 36.92 -10.48 -28.02
N ILE A 258 37.69 -11.50 -27.62
CA ILE A 258 38.99 -11.83 -28.22
C ILE A 258 38.84 -12.25 -29.69
N ALA A 259 37.83 -13.06 -30.02
CA ALA A 259 37.58 -13.50 -31.39
C ALA A 259 37.25 -12.33 -32.34
N LYS A 260 36.58 -11.28 -31.83
CA LYS A 260 36.23 -10.08 -32.61
C LYS A 260 37.37 -9.06 -32.72
N SER A 261 38.38 -9.11 -31.85
CA SER A 261 39.53 -8.20 -31.92
C SER A 261 40.62 -8.64 -32.91
N ILE A 262 40.52 -9.85 -33.48
CA ILE A 262 41.52 -10.41 -34.40
C ILE A 262 41.20 -10.10 -35.88
N VAL A 263 40.15 -9.32 -36.17
CA VAL A 263 39.89 -8.86 -37.54
C VAL A 263 40.90 -7.78 -37.91
N THR A 264 41.94 -8.22 -38.61
CA THR A 264 42.91 -7.39 -39.35
C THR A 264 42.37 -7.17 -40.76
#